data_AF-A0A4Y8WLL5-F1
#
_entry.id   AF-A0A4Y8WLL5-F1
#
_cell.length_a   1.000
_cell.length_b   1.000
_cell.length_c   1.000
_cell.angle_alpha   90.00
_cell.angle_beta   90.00
_cell.angle_gamma   90.00
#
_symmetry.space_group_name_H-M   'P 1'
#
loop_
_entity.id
_entity.type
_entity.pdbx_description
1 polymer ?
#
loop_
_entity_poly.entity_id
_entity_poly.type
_entity_poly.pdbx_seq_one_letter_code
_entity_poly.pdbx_strand_id
1 'polypeptide(L)'
;MKLVKVYSDGQFKNVSFNEGYNIVLATIHDRENKKDTHNLGKSSLLIVVDFLLLCPYNKKKHPVLSNPIFEGQRFALEIKLNNGKYLVIKRGLDTPSKISFKLNDEVLPDFIFPKEWDY
;
A
#
# COMPACT_ATOMS: atom_id res chain seq x y z
N MET A 1 5.20 -0.09 16.31
CA MET A 1 5.23 0.32 14.89
C MET A 1 3.83 0.74 14.50
N LYS A 2 3.67 1.77 13.66
CA LYS A 2 2.34 2.26 13.22
C LYS A 2 2.36 2.55 11.73
N LEU A 3 1.26 2.26 11.02
CA LEU A 3 1.11 2.64 9.61
C LEU A 3 0.84 4.15 9.53
N VAL A 4 1.52 4.84 8.62
CA VAL A 4 1.34 6.28 8.41
C VAL A 4 0.58 6.52 7.10
N LYS A 5 1.08 5.98 6.00
CA LYS A 5 0.41 6.08 4.69
C LYS A 5 0.85 4.98 3.74
N VAL A 6 -0.04 4.58 2.85
CA VAL A 6 0.21 3.66 1.74
C VAL A 6 -0.16 4.35 0.44
N TYR A 7 0.71 4.26 -0.55
CA TYR A 7 0.55 5.00 -1.80
C TYR A 7 1.20 4.28 -2.98
N SER A 8 0.79 4.66 -4.19
CA SER A 8 1.45 4.27 -5.42
C SER A 8 1.65 5.46 -6.35
N ASP A 9 2.39 5.24 -7.42
CA ASP A 9 2.55 6.16 -8.55
C ASP A 9 1.57 5.89 -9.70
N GLY A 10 0.50 5.13 -9.45
CA GLY A 10 -0.48 4.75 -10.47
C GLY A 10 -1.93 4.82 -9.99
N GLN A 11 -2.74 3.87 -10.44
CA GLN A 11 -4.19 3.85 -10.23
C GLN A 11 -4.63 3.47 -8.80
N PHE A 12 -3.73 2.95 -7.96
CA PHE A 12 -4.07 2.66 -6.57
C PHE A 12 -4.34 3.98 -5.83
N LYS A 13 -5.48 4.06 -5.15
CA LYS A 13 -5.84 5.25 -4.39
C LYS A 13 -5.00 5.33 -3.12
N ASN A 14 -4.23 6.41 -3.00
CA ASN A 14 -3.40 6.68 -1.83
C ASN A 14 -4.25 6.85 -0.56
N VAL A 15 -3.75 6.34 0.56
CA VAL A 15 -4.43 6.34 1.86
C VAL A 15 -3.46 6.78 2.95
N SER A 16 -3.90 7.73 3.77
CA SER A 16 -3.26 8.07 5.05
C SER A 16 -4.04 7.42 6.18
N PHE A 17 -3.32 6.93 7.19
CA PHE A 17 -3.90 6.33 8.39
C PHE A 17 -3.92 7.35 9.54
N ASN A 18 -4.97 7.29 10.34
CA ASN A 18 -5.05 8.06 11.57
C ASN A 18 -4.29 7.34 12.70
N GLU A 19 -3.88 8.11 13.71
CA GLU A 19 -3.40 7.54 14.96
C GLU A 19 -4.52 6.76 15.67
N GLY A 20 -4.18 5.61 16.24
CA GLY A 20 -5.15 4.75 16.94
C GLY A 20 -6.01 3.89 16.00
N TYR A 21 -7.32 3.94 16.19
CA TYR A 21 -8.25 3.01 15.54
C TYR A 21 -8.72 3.53 14.17
N ASN A 22 -8.49 2.73 13.13
CA ASN A 22 -8.89 3.03 11.75
C ASN A 22 -10.00 2.09 11.31
N ILE A 23 -11.05 2.63 10.67
CA ILE A 23 -12.15 1.85 10.11
C ILE A 23 -12.11 1.97 8.59
N VAL A 24 -12.05 0.83 7.89
CA VAL A 24 -12.10 0.78 6.41
C VAL A 24 -13.52 0.37 5.99
N LEU A 25 -14.29 1.34 5.50
CA LEU A 25 -15.65 1.13 4.99
C LEU A 25 -15.66 1.13 3.47
N ALA A 26 -16.58 0.36 2.89
CA ALA A 26 -16.86 0.41 1.46
C ALA A 26 -18.35 0.61 1.24
N THR A 27 -18.70 1.62 0.44
CA THR A 27 -20.08 2.01 0.15
C THR A 27 -20.35 1.88 -1.35
N ILE A 28 -21.58 1.48 -1.69
CA ILE A 28 -22.06 1.42 -3.08
C ILE A 28 -23.00 2.60 -3.30
N HIS A 29 -22.73 3.37 -4.35
CA HIS A 29 -23.57 4.52 -4.72
C HIS A 29 -24.53 4.21 -5.87
N ASP A 30 -24.27 3.17 -6.67
CA ASP A 30 -25.18 2.68 -7.73
C ASP A 30 -25.94 1.44 -7.24
N ARG A 31 -27.22 1.63 -6.91
CA ARG A 31 -28.09 0.56 -6.38
C ARG A 31 -28.66 -0.36 -7.45
N GLU A 32 -28.64 0.04 -8.72
CA GLU A 32 -29.29 -0.72 -9.80
C GLU A 32 -28.42 -1.88 -10.30
N ASN A 33 -27.10 -1.71 -10.29
CA ASN A 33 -26.13 -2.75 -10.61
C ASN A 33 -25.59 -3.44 -9.35
N LYS A 34 -26.40 -4.27 -8.70
CA LYS A 34 -25.94 -5.17 -7.62
C LYS A 34 -25.02 -6.28 -8.16
N LYS A 35 -23.77 -5.94 -8.50
CA LYS A 35 -22.68 -6.93 -8.55
C LYS A 35 -22.04 -6.99 -7.17
N ASP A 36 -22.22 -8.13 -6.50
CA ASP A 36 -21.64 -8.57 -5.22
C ASP A 36 -20.94 -7.51 -4.33
N THR A 37 -21.57 -7.20 -3.20
CA THR A 37 -21.09 -6.30 -2.14
C THR A 37 -19.75 -6.68 -1.50
N HIS A 38 -19.28 -7.90 -1.73
CA HIS A 38 -18.08 -8.45 -1.10
C HIS A 38 -16.77 -7.97 -1.76
N ASN A 39 -16.80 -7.47 -3.00
CA ASN A 39 -15.60 -7.17 -3.81
C ASN A 39 -15.27 -5.68 -3.99
N LEU A 40 -15.64 -4.84 -3.01
CA LEU A 40 -15.45 -3.38 -3.07
C LEU A 40 -14.03 -2.89 -2.72
N GLY A 41 -13.01 -3.75 -2.83
CA GLY A 41 -11.61 -3.35 -2.66
C GLY A 41 -11.08 -3.24 -1.21
N LYS A 42 -11.88 -3.55 -0.19
CA LYS A 42 -11.45 -3.54 1.23
C LYS A 42 -10.24 -4.45 1.46
N SER A 43 -10.34 -5.71 1.04
CA SER A 43 -9.26 -6.68 1.15
C SER A 43 -8.05 -6.28 0.29
N SER A 44 -8.27 -5.56 -0.81
CA SER A 44 -7.18 -5.10 -1.67
C SER A 44 -6.23 -4.15 -0.97
N LEU A 45 -6.75 -3.23 -0.15
CA LEU A 45 -5.92 -2.37 0.70
C LEU A 45 -5.03 -3.20 1.64
N LEU A 46 -5.62 -4.18 2.32
CA LEU A 46 -4.90 -5.04 3.25
C LEU A 46 -3.83 -5.89 2.54
N ILE A 47 -4.14 -6.40 1.34
CA ILE A 47 -3.20 -7.19 0.53
C ILE A 47 -2.00 -6.33 0.07
N VAL A 48 -2.23 -5.07 -0.30
CA VAL A 48 -1.13 -4.14 -0.66
C VAL A 48 -0.27 -3.83 0.57
N VAL A 49 -0.88 -3.61 1.73
CA VAL A 49 -0.13 -3.41 2.99
C VAL A 49 0.70 -4.65 3.34
N ASP A 50 0.13 -5.84 3.27
CA ASP A 50 0.83 -7.11 3.55
C ASP A 50 1.99 -7.35 2.57
N PHE A 51 1.78 -7.05 1.28
CA PHE A 51 2.84 -7.03 0.29
C PHE A 51 3.94 -6.03 0.66
N LEU A 52 3.64 -4.82 1.09
CA LEU A 52 4.67 -3.86 1.50
C LEU A 52 5.38 -4.25 2.80
N LEU A 53 4.73 -5.03 3.66
CA LEU A 53 5.32 -5.67 4.84
C LEU A 53 6.08 -6.98 4.53
N LEU A 54 6.60 -7.08 3.30
CA LEU A 54 7.53 -8.12 2.85
C LEU A 54 6.93 -9.53 2.75
N CYS A 55 5.60 -9.65 2.69
CA CYS A 55 4.97 -10.94 2.41
C CYS A 55 5.51 -11.51 1.08
N PRO A 56 5.83 -12.82 1.02
CA PRO A 56 6.27 -13.47 -0.21
C PRO A 56 5.22 -13.32 -1.31
N TYR A 57 5.61 -12.77 -2.45
CA TYR A 57 4.68 -12.56 -3.55
C TYR A 57 4.69 -13.73 -4.54
N ASN A 58 3.49 -14.20 -4.89
CA ASN A 58 3.26 -15.19 -5.94
C ASN A 58 1.97 -14.84 -6.71
N LYS A 59 2.07 -14.62 -8.02
CA LYS A 59 0.92 -14.27 -8.87
C LYS A 59 -0.30 -15.19 -8.68
N LYS A 60 -0.10 -16.49 -8.49
CA LYS A 60 -1.20 -17.46 -8.28
C LYS A 60 -1.85 -17.33 -6.90
N LYS A 61 -1.09 -16.92 -5.88
CA LYS A 61 -1.58 -16.79 -4.49
C LYS A 61 -2.13 -15.38 -4.19
N HIS A 62 -1.79 -14.38 -5.00
CA HIS A 62 -2.21 -12.99 -4.80
C HIS A 62 -2.93 -12.42 -6.03
N PRO A 63 -4.14 -12.93 -6.36
CA PRO A 63 -4.87 -12.55 -7.56
C PRO A 63 -5.18 -11.05 -7.65
N VAL A 64 -5.38 -10.40 -6.50
CA VAL A 64 -5.60 -8.94 -6.42
C VAL A 64 -4.40 -8.16 -6.92
N LEU A 65 -3.19 -8.56 -6.54
CA LEU A 65 -1.95 -7.89 -6.96
C LEU A 65 -1.59 -8.23 -8.40
N SER A 66 -2.05 -9.37 -8.93
CA SER A 66 -1.87 -9.70 -10.35
C SER A 66 -2.88 -9.04 -11.28
N ASN A 67 -3.77 -8.17 -10.78
CA ASN A 67 -4.71 -7.45 -11.63
C ASN A 67 -3.96 -6.50 -12.57
N PRO A 68 -4.25 -6.50 -13.89
CA PRO A 68 -3.58 -5.63 -14.87
C PRO A 68 -3.62 -4.14 -14.51
N ILE A 69 -4.61 -3.69 -13.73
CA ILE A 69 -4.67 -2.29 -13.28
C ILE A 69 -3.42 -1.88 -12.48
N PHE A 70 -2.73 -2.82 -11.83
CA PHE A 70 -1.53 -2.57 -11.03
C PHE A 70 -0.22 -2.82 -11.77
N GLU A 71 -0.27 -3.22 -13.04
CA GLU A 71 0.93 -3.43 -13.86
C GLU A 71 1.78 -2.15 -13.95
N GLY A 72 3.10 -2.27 -13.81
CA GLY A 72 4.02 -1.13 -13.80
C GLY A 72 4.01 -0.25 -12.55
N GLN A 73 3.04 -0.42 -11.63
CA GLN A 73 2.95 0.42 -10.44
C GLN A 73 4.00 0.05 -9.39
N ARG A 74 4.54 1.09 -8.75
CA ARG A 74 5.35 0.99 -7.55
C ARG A 74 4.50 1.43 -6.36
N PHE A 75 4.54 0.62 -5.33
CA PHE A 75 3.85 0.87 -4.08
C PHE A 75 4.86 1.28 -3.02
N ALA A 76 4.44 2.14 -2.10
CA ALA A 76 5.20 2.52 -0.93
C ALA A 76 4.32 2.49 0.33
N LEU A 77 4.92 2.06 1.43
CA LEU A 77 4.35 2.11 2.76
C LEU A 77 5.31 2.89 3.67
N GLU A 78 4.81 3.95 4.27
CA GLU A 78 5.51 4.65 5.34
C GLU A 78 4.98 4.17 6.69
N ILE A 79 5.91 3.77 7.57
CA ILE A 79 5.61 3.32 8.92
C ILE A 79 6.41 4.11 9.94
N LYS A 80 5.80 4.41 11.08
CA LYS A 80 6.49 4.95 12.25
C LYS A 80 7.07 3.80 13.07
N LEU A 81 8.37 3.84 13.29
CA LEU A 81 9.13 2.87 14.07
C LEU A 81 9.03 3.18 15.58
N ASN A 82 9.36 2.20 16.41
CA ASN A 82 9.29 2.35 17.88
C ASN A 82 10.29 3.39 18.42
N ASN A 83 11.37 3.66 17.69
CA ASN A 83 12.38 4.66 18.02
C ASN A 83 12.01 6.08 17.56
N GLY A 84 10.78 6.28 17.06
CA GLY A 84 10.28 7.58 16.61
C GLY A 84 10.60 7.93 15.15
N LYS A 85 11.52 7.21 14.50
CA LYS A 85 11.86 7.39 13.08
C LYS A 85 10.78 6.82 12.15
N TYR A 86 10.87 7.14 10.87
CA TYR A 86 9.96 6.69 9.83
C TYR A 86 10.70 5.85 8.80
N LEU A 87 10.13 4.71 8.43
CA LEU A 87 10.65 3.85 7.39
C LEU A 87 9.69 3.85 6.21
N VAL A 88 10.19 4.18 5.03
CA VAL A 88 9.48 3.99 3.76
C VAL A 88 9.97 2.70 3.12
N ILE A 89 9.04 1.81 2.82
CA ILE A 89 9.28 0.54 2.14
C ILE A 89 8.66 0.66 0.75
N LYS A 90 9.46 0.47 -0.32
CA LYS A 90 8.96 0.48 -1.70
C LYS A 90 9.11 -0.90 -2.34
N ARG A 91 8.06 -1.35 -3.02
CA ARG A 91 8.06 -2.56 -3.86
C ARG A 91 7.26 -2.32 -5.14
N GLY A 92 7.68 -2.96 -6.24
CA GLY A 92 6.92 -2.98 -7.50
C GLY A 92 6.51 -4.39 -7.89
N LEU A 93 5.46 -4.55 -8.68
CA LEU A 93 4.97 -5.89 -9.07
C LEU A 93 5.76 -6.54 -10.21
N ASP A 94 6.47 -5.75 -11.00
CA ASP A 94 7.31 -6.23 -12.10
C ASP A 94 8.58 -6.89 -11.57
N THR A 95 9.14 -6.36 -10.48
CA THR A 95 10.32 -6.89 -9.78
C THR A 95 10.03 -7.03 -8.28
N PRO A 96 9.13 -7.95 -7.88
CA PRO A 96 8.57 -8.02 -6.53
C PRO A 96 9.59 -8.42 -5.45
N SER A 97 10.72 -9.01 -5.83
CA SER A 97 11.84 -9.28 -4.93
C SER A 97 12.75 -8.07 -4.70
N LYS A 98 12.68 -7.04 -5.55
CA LYS A 98 13.39 -5.77 -5.33
C LYS A 98 12.59 -4.94 -4.35
N ILE A 99 13.18 -4.74 -3.17
CA ILE A 99 12.61 -3.96 -2.09
C ILE A 99 13.57 -2.80 -1.86
N SER A 100 13.04 -1.59 -1.74
CA SER A 100 13.85 -0.44 -1.34
C SER A 100 13.42 0.11 -0.01
N PHE A 101 14.38 0.58 0.78
CA PHE A 101 14.14 1.15 2.10
C PHE A 101 14.68 2.57 2.20
N LYS A 102 13.95 3.44 2.90
CA LYS A 102 14.42 4.77 3.26
C LYS A 102 14.05 5.09 4.71
N LEU A 103 15.04 5.34 5.54
CA LEU A 103 14.86 5.80 6.90
C LEU A 103 14.85 7.34 6.94
N ASN A 104 13.87 7.91 7.62
CA ASN A 104 13.72 9.35 7.80
C ASN A 104 13.52 9.68 9.28
N ASP A 105 13.98 10.85 9.70
CA ASP A 105 13.72 11.35 11.06
C ASP A 105 12.31 11.98 11.18
N GLU A 106 11.75 12.42 10.07
CA GLU A 106 10.41 13.01 9.96
C GLU A 106 9.55 12.27 8.93
N VAL A 107 8.24 12.46 9.04
CA VAL A 107 7.28 11.95 8.07
C VAL A 107 7.46 12.68 6.73
N LEU A 108 7.43 11.95 5.61
CA LEU A 108 7.49 12.60 4.30
C LEU A 108 6.24 13.45 4.05
N PRO A 109 6.35 14.60 3.36
CA PRO A 109 5.19 15.36 2.93
C PRO A 109 4.41 14.57 1.86
N ASP A 110 3.08 14.62 1.91
CA ASP A 110 2.16 14.02 0.94
C ASP A 110 2.46 12.55 0.61
N PHE A 111 2.33 12.14 -0.66
CA PHE A 111 2.52 10.78 -1.15
C PHE A 111 3.71 10.69 -2.11
N ILE A 112 4.87 11.20 -1.68
CA ILE A 112 6.07 11.27 -2.52
C ILE A 112 7.00 10.07 -2.31
N PHE A 113 7.69 9.68 -3.38
CA PHE A 113 8.79 8.72 -3.29
C PHE A 113 10.10 9.44 -2.95
N PRO A 114 10.91 8.91 -2.01
CA PRO A 114 12.29 9.33 -1.83
C PRO A 114 13.08 9.37 -3.14
N LYS A 115 13.86 10.43 -3.32
CA LYS A 115 14.80 10.55 -4.45
C LYS A 115 15.96 9.56 -4.32
N GLU A 116 16.38 9.30 -3.09
CA GLU A 116 17.47 8.39 -2.73
C GLU A 116 16.97 7.31 -1.78
N TRP A 117 17.47 6.09 -1.96
CA TRP A 117 17.13 4.91 -1.17
C TRP A 117 18.38 4.42 -0.46
N ASP A 118 18.23 3.96 0.79
CA ASP A 118 19.36 3.50 1.59
C ASP A 118 19.74 2.05 1.23
N TYR A 119 18.76 1.26 0.76
CA TYR A 119 18.87 -0.13 0.32
C TYR A 119 17.89 -0.40 -0.82
#